data_AF-A0A5C1MJ74-F1
#
_entry.id   AF-A0A5C1MJ74-F1
#
_cell.length_a   1.000
_cell.length_b   1.000
_cell.length_c   1.000
_cell.angle_alpha   90.00
_cell.angle_beta   90.00
_cell.angle_gamma   90.00
#
_symmetry.space_group_name_H-M   'P 1'
#
loop_
_entity.id
_entity.type
_entity.pdbx_description
1 polymer ?
#
loop_
_entity_poly.entity_id
_entity_poly.type
_entity_poly.pdbx_seq_one_letter_code
_entity_poly.pdbx_strand_id
1 'polypeptide(L)'
;MKRGTMAVLAALSLAALLAGGCASKEVVKSEEPVVKAEQPKAPEVAKPEVAPQPAPPVQPEQPAPAAEPIKQAEAPAAAAPAVETAFESVYFDFDKSDLRQDARDVLSKNAEILLKSKPGVKVQIAGHCDERGSAEYNLALGERRAKSALHYLITLGVAADRLSIISYGKEKPAVDGHDEAAWAKNRRDEFVIVQ
;
A
#
# COMPACT_ATOMS: atom_id res chain seq x y z
N MET A 1 -35.66 -22.04 -48.82
CA MET A 1 -36.45 -23.28 -48.65
C MET A 1 -35.57 -24.34 -48.00
N LYS A 2 -36.07 -24.98 -46.93
CA LYS A 2 -35.61 -26.23 -46.24
C LYS A 2 -34.26 -26.13 -45.49
N ARG A 3 -34.17 -26.03 -44.16
CA ARG A 3 -34.60 -26.88 -43.01
C ARG A 3 -33.95 -28.27 -42.94
N GLY A 4 -33.21 -28.52 -41.85
CA GLY A 4 -32.98 -29.82 -41.19
C GLY A 4 -32.07 -29.59 -39.95
N THR A 5 -32.55 -29.63 -38.69
CA THR A 5 -32.81 -30.81 -37.82
C THR A 5 -31.60 -31.76 -37.78
N MET A 6 -31.06 -32.25 -36.65
CA MET A 6 -31.71 -32.68 -35.40
C MET A 6 -30.64 -33.02 -34.34
N ALA A 7 -31.03 -32.96 -33.07
CA ALA A 7 -30.26 -33.33 -31.89
C ALA A 7 -29.88 -34.82 -31.83
N VAL A 8 -28.79 -35.14 -31.10
CA VAL A 8 -28.56 -36.47 -30.50
C VAL A 8 -28.19 -36.30 -29.02
N LEU A 9 -28.87 -37.10 -28.22
CA LEU A 9 -28.97 -37.17 -26.77
C LEU A 9 -27.88 -38.04 -26.11
N ALA A 10 -27.62 -37.70 -24.85
CA ALA A 10 -27.44 -38.58 -23.68
C ALA A 10 -26.21 -39.51 -23.55
N ALA A 11 -25.52 -39.38 -22.42
CA ALA A 11 -25.36 -40.49 -21.46
C ALA A 11 -24.87 -39.97 -20.08
N LEU A 12 -25.69 -40.24 -19.06
CA LEU A 12 -25.37 -40.12 -17.63
C LEU A 12 -24.26 -41.11 -17.23
N SER A 13 -23.45 -40.74 -16.23
CA SER A 13 -22.89 -41.71 -15.29
C SER A 13 -22.92 -41.16 -13.86
N LEU A 14 -23.66 -41.88 -13.02
CA LEU A 14 -23.91 -41.68 -11.60
C LEU A 14 -23.37 -42.91 -10.87
N ALA A 15 -22.55 -42.72 -9.84
CA ALA A 15 -22.40 -43.59 -8.65
C ALA A 15 -21.27 -43.05 -7.76
N ALA A 16 -21.21 -43.15 -6.42
CA ALA A 16 -22.13 -43.25 -5.28
C ALA A 16 -21.27 -43.68 -4.06
N LEU A 17 -21.56 -43.16 -2.84
CA LEU A 17 -21.46 -43.86 -1.52
C LEU A 17 -20.02 -44.08 -0.93
N LEU A 18 -19.66 -44.01 0.37
CA LEU A 18 -20.25 -43.93 1.73
C LEU A 18 -19.10 -43.57 2.73
N ALA A 19 -19.27 -42.64 3.68
CA ALA A 19 -19.59 -42.82 5.12
C ALA A 19 -18.44 -43.21 6.10
N GLY A 20 -18.38 -42.52 7.26
CA GLY A 20 -18.03 -43.14 8.55
C GLY A 20 -17.11 -42.33 9.50
N GLY A 21 -17.60 -41.97 10.70
CA GLY A 21 -16.73 -41.83 11.90
C GLY A 21 -17.06 -40.79 12.98
N CYS A 22 -18.16 -40.94 13.75
CA CYS A 22 -18.34 -40.33 15.08
C CYS A 22 -18.81 -41.41 16.06
N ALA A 23 -18.06 -41.63 17.15
CA ALA A 23 -18.38 -42.47 18.33
C ALA A 23 -17.17 -42.38 19.29
N SER A 24 -17.22 -42.20 20.61
CA SER A 24 -18.29 -42.35 21.60
C SER A 24 -18.03 -41.46 22.84
N LYS A 25 -19.13 -41.19 23.52
CA LYS A 25 -19.33 -40.56 24.82
C LYS A 25 -19.19 -41.61 25.95
N GLU A 26 -19.14 -41.11 27.19
CA GLU A 26 -19.47 -41.75 28.49
C GLU A 26 -18.27 -42.23 29.35
N VAL A 27 -18.21 -42.12 30.70
CA VAL A 27 -19.11 -41.67 31.79
C VAL A 27 -18.32 -41.69 33.13
N VAL A 28 -18.90 -41.11 34.22
CA VAL A 28 -18.57 -41.23 35.68
C VAL A 28 -17.42 -40.31 36.17
N LYS A 29 -17.62 -39.14 36.82
CA LYS A 29 -18.25 -38.75 38.11
C LYS A 29 -17.64 -39.39 39.37
N SER A 30 -17.08 -38.53 40.24
CA SER A 30 -16.90 -38.62 41.71
C SER A 30 -15.51 -38.08 42.08
N GLU A 31 -15.24 -37.29 43.12
CA GLU A 31 -15.96 -36.63 44.21
C GLU A 31 -14.94 -35.60 44.79
N GLU A 32 -15.39 -34.42 45.21
CA GLU A 32 -14.57 -33.49 46.02
C GLU A 32 -14.54 -33.93 47.49
N PRO A 33 -13.58 -33.43 48.29
CA PRO A 33 -14.06 -32.50 49.31
C PRO A 33 -13.16 -31.27 49.53
N VAL A 34 -13.80 -30.11 49.38
CA VAL A 34 -13.92 -29.01 50.35
C VAL A 34 -12.75 -28.77 51.33
N VAL A 35 -12.02 -27.66 51.13
CA VAL A 35 -11.56 -26.81 52.23
C VAL A 35 -11.88 -25.34 51.94
N LYS A 36 -13.01 -24.92 52.52
CA LYS A 36 -13.28 -23.66 53.24
C LYS A 36 -12.66 -22.34 52.75
N ALA A 37 -13.56 -21.46 52.34
CA ALA A 37 -13.36 -20.02 52.11
C ALA A 37 -13.19 -19.24 53.43
N GLU A 38 -12.34 -18.20 53.40
CA GLU A 38 -12.48 -17.01 54.23
C GLU A 38 -11.98 -15.76 53.45
N GLN A 39 -12.84 -14.75 53.36
CA GLN A 39 -12.69 -13.40 52.80
C GLN A 39 -13.43 -12.46 53.78
N PRO A 40 -13.34 -11.10 53.74
CA PRO A 40 -12.57 -10.21 52.85
C PRO A 40 -11.97 -8.95 53.54
N LYS A 41 -11.12 -8.16 52.84
CA LYS A 41 -11.28 -6.68 52.71
C LYS A 41 -10.33 -6.10 51.63
N ALA A 42 -10.90 -5.42 50.64
CA ALA A 42 -10.21 -4.58 49.65
C ALA A 42 -10.11 -3.11 50.18
N PRO A 43 -9.31 -2.18 49.58
CA PRO A 43 -9.56 -1.72 48.21
C PRO A 43 -8.32 -1.26 47.35
N GLU A 44 -8.49 -1.41 46.03
CA GLU A 44 -8.27 -0.38 44.98
C GLU A 44 -6.95 -0.29 44.14
N VAL A 45 -7.20 -0.33 42.80
CA VAL A 45 -6.42 0.00 41.57
C VAL A 45 -5.34 -0.96 41.05
N ALA A 46 -5.76 -1.90 40.20
CA ALA A 46 -4.90 -2.49 39.16
C ALA A 46 -5.28 -1.91 37.79
N LYS A 47 -4.34 -1.16 37.22
CA LYS A 47 -4.30 -0.68 35.82
C LYS A 47 -4.23 -1.90 34.88
N PRO A 48 -5.03 -2.01 33.80
CA PRO A 48 -4.79 -3.06 32.81
C PRO A 48 -3.49 -2.77 32.06
N GLU A 49 -2.47 -3.58 32.33
CA GLU A 49 -1.26 -3.66 31.53
C GLU A 49 -1.60 -4.46 30.26
N VAL A 50 -1.82 -3.74 29.16
CA VAL A 50 -1.92 -4.33 27.83
C VAL A 50 -0.53 -4.82 27.47
N ALA A 51 -0.38 -6.15 27.44
CA ALA A 51 0.82 -6.82 26.95
C ALA A 51 1.21 -6.29 25.55
N PRO A 52 2.50 -6.01 25.29
CA PRO A 52 2.94 -5.63 23.95
C PRO A 52 2.78 -6.83 23.02
N GLN A 53 1.95 -6.69 22.00
CA GLN A 53 1.93 -7.65 20.89
C GLN A 53 3.29 -7.56 20.17
N PRO A 54 3.96 -8.70 19.89
CA PRO A 54 5.24 -8.71 19.20
C PRO A 54 5.07 -8.16 17.77
N ALA A 55 5.89 -7.16 17.43
CA ALA A 55 6.02 -6.67 16.08
C ALA A 55 6.40 -7.82 15.13
N PRO A 56 5.85 -7.87 13.90
CA PRO A 56 6.29 -8.83 12.91
C PRO A 56 7.80 -8.67 12.62
N PRO A 57 8.52 -9.77 12.35
CA PRO A 57 9.97 -9.74 12.25
C PRO A 57 10.43 -8.85 11.10
N VAL A 58 11.28 -7.87 11.44
CA VAL A 58 12.07 -7.06 10.52
C VAL A 58 12.94 -8.02 9.71
N GLN A 59 12.64 -8.17 8.42
CA GLN A 59 13.55 -8.86 7.51
C GLN A 59 14.83 -8.01 7.37
N PRO A 60 16.02 -8.64 7.39
CA PRO A 60 17.26 -7.91 7.18
C PRO A 60 17.26 -7.30 5.77
N GLU A 61 17.28 -5.97 5.75
CA GLU A 61 17.41 -5.10 4.60
C GLU A 61 18.68 -5.48 3.81
N GLN A 62 18.52 -5.87 2.54
CA GLN A 62 19.66 -6.03 1.63
C GLN A 62 20.40 -4.69 1.52
N PRO A 63 21.75 -4.68 1.47
CA PRO A 63 22.50 -3.44 1.33
C PRO A 63 22.18 -2.80 -0.03
N ALA A 64 21.52 -1.65 0.00
CA ALA A 64 21.39 -0.78 -1.17
C ALA A 64 22.80 -0.33 -1.63
N PRO A 65 23.06 -0.21 -2.94
CA PRO A 65 24.26 0.46 -3.42
C PRO A 65 24.30 1.88 -2.86
N ALA A 66 25.47 2.31 -2.38
CA ALA A 66 25.71 3.60 -1.77
C ALA A 66 25.06 4.74 -2.58
N ALA A 67 24.04 5.35 -2.00
CA ALA A 67 23.33 6.49 -2.59
C ALA A 67 24.22 7.73 -2.50
N GLU A 68 24.53 8.33 -3.65
CA GLU A 68 24.99 9.71 -3.70
C GLU A 68 23.90 10.64 -3.13
N PRO A 69 24.25 11.75 -2.47
CA PRO A 69 23.28 12.60 -1.80
C PRO A 69 22.40 13.30 -2.84
N ILE A 70 21.16 12.83 -2.99
CA ILE A 70 20.13 13.52 -3.75
C ILE A 70 19.88 14.85 -3.03
N LYS A 71 20.26 15.95 -3.67
CA LYS A 71 20.01 17.31 -3.20
C LYS A 71 18.51 17.47 -2.96
N GLN A 72 18.13 17.56 -1.68
CA GLN A 72 16.82 18.03 -1.26
C GLN A 72 16.68 19.46 -1.79
N ALA A 73 15.85 19.64 -2.82
CA ALA A 73 15.53 20.97 -3.30
C ALA A 73 14.66 21.64 -2.22
N GLU A 74 15.25 22.58 -1.48
CA GLU A 74 14.48 23.50 -0.64
C GLU A 74 13.49 24.23 -1.56
N ALA A 75 12.20 24.06 -1.28
CA ALA A 75 11.15 24.68 -2.07
C ALA A 75 11.21 26.20 -1.92
N PRO A 76 11.27 26.99 -3.01
CA PRO A 76 10.92 28.39 -2.92
C PRO A 76 9.42 28.50 -2.63
N ALA A 77 9.05 29.27 -1.61
CA ALA A 77 7.67 29.69 -1.38
C ALA A 77 7.25 30.65 -2.51
N ALA A 78 6.87 30.09 -3.65
CA ALA A 78 6.33 30.82 -4.79
C ALA A 78 5.15 30.00 -5.35
N ALA A 79 4.11 30.73 -5.73
CA ALA A 79 2.80 30.23 -6.16
C ALA A 79 2.87 28.91 -6.94
N ALA A 80 2.00 27.97 -6.58
CA ALA A 80 1.85 26.68 -7.26
C ALA A 80 1.80 26.93 -8.78
N PRO A 81 2.77 26.44 -9.57
CA PRO A 81 2.69 26.57 -11.01
C PRO A 81 1.40 25.90 -11.46
N ALA A 82 0.69 26.52 -12.40
CA ALA A 82 -0.45 25.90 -13.06
C ALA A 82 0.05 24.55 -13.59
N VAL A 83 -0.41 23.47 -12.96
CA VAL A 83 0.16 22.15 -13.16
C VAL A 83 -0.31 21.66 -14.53
N GLU A 84 0.53 21.82 -15.54
CA GLU A 84 0.33 21.12 -16.80
C GLU A 84 0.70 19.65 -16.55
N THR A 85 -0.24 18.89 -15.97
CA THR A 85 -0.10 17.44 -15.72
C THR A 85 -0.18 16.70 -17.05
N ALA A 86 0.91 16.70 -17.81
CA ALA A 86 1.01 15.89 -19.01
C ALA A 86 1.25 14.40 -18.72
N PHE A 87 1.34 14.02 -17.45
CA PHE A 87 1.72 12.71 -16.96
C PHE A 87 0.67 12.20 -15.99
N GLU A 88 0.43 10.89 -16.01
CA GLU A 88 -0.52 10.24 -15.10
C GLU A 88 0.13 10.06 -13.72
N SER A 89 -0.65 10.29 -12.64
CA SER A 89 -0.24 10.02 -11.26
C SER A 89 -0.16 8.53 -10.98
N VAL A 90 0.70 8.15 -10.03
CA VAL A 90 0.78 6.77 -9.49
C VAL A 90 0.24 6.72 -8.08
N TYR A 91 -0.31 5.57 -7.66
CA TYR A 91 -0.95 5.41 -6.37
C TYR A 91 -0.31 4.30 -5.55
N PHE A 92 -0.41 4.41 -4.22
CA PHE A 92 0.22 3.50 -3.26
C PHE A 92 -0.78 2.93 -2.26
N ASP A 93 -0.43 1.76 -1.72
CA ASP A 93 -1.16 1.17 -0.61
C ASP A 93 -0.89 1.91 0.70
N PHE A 94 -1.74 1.66 1.70
CA PHE A 94 -1.58 2.24 3.02
C PHE A 94 -0.22 1.85 3.63
N ASP A 95 0.51 2.86 4.11
CA ASP A 95 1.82 2.70 4.74
C ASP A 95 2.90 2.04 3.85
N LYS A 96 2.70 2.10 2.53
CA LYS A 96 3.60 1.51 1.52
C LYS A 96 4.22 2.56 0.61
N SER A 97 5.43 2.24 0.14
CA SER A 97 6.16 2.97 -0.90
C SER A 97 6.64 2.06 -2.03
N ASP A 98 6.29 0.77 -2.01
CA ASP A 98 6.54 -0.14 -3.12
C ASP A 98 5.59 0.12 -4.28
N LEU A 99 6.10 -0.07 -5.49
CA LEU A 99 5.34 0.11 -6.73
C LEU A 99 4.62 -1.20 -7.08
N ARG A 100 3.30 -1.16 -6.98
CA ARG A 100 2.39 -2.17 -7.56
C ARG A 100 2.49 -2.20 -9.08
N GLN A 101 1.90 -3.23 -9.71
CA GLN A 101 1.96 -3.40 -11.16
C GLN A 101 1.26 -2.24 -11.91
N ASP A 102 0.11 -1.78 -11.45
CA ASP A 102 -0.61 -0.65 -12.04
C ASP A 102 0.22 0.64 -12.02
N ALA A 103 0.93 0.91 -10.93
CA ALA A 103 1.86 2.04 -10.85
C ALA A 103 3.03 1.90 -11.83
N ARG A 104 3.58 0.68 -11.98
CA ARG A 104 4.66 0.41 -12.95
C ARG A 104 4.20 0.60 -14.39
N ASP A 105 2.99 0.19 -14.72
CA ASP A 105 2.41 0.37 -16.06
C ASP A 105 2.26 1.86 -16.39
N VAL A 106 1.77 2.66 -15.45
CA VAL A 106 1.69 4.13 -15.58
C VAL A 106 3.08 4.76 -15.74
N LEU A 107 4.05 4.39 -14.91
CA LEU A 107 5.42 4.91 -15.03
C LEU A 107 6.08 4.54 -16.35
N SER A 108 5.74 3.38 -16.91
CA SER A 108 6.25 2.94 -18.21
C SER A 108 5.74 3.86 -19.32
N LYS A 109 4.44 4.22 -19.31
CA LYS A 109 3.88 5.22 -20.23
C LYS A 109 4.51 6.60 -20.04
N ASN A 110 4.67 7.05 -18.79
CA ASN A 110 5.30 8.34 -18.49
C ASN A 110 6.76 8.38 -19.00
N ALA A 111 7.52 7.30 -18.82
CA ALA A 111 8.88 7.16 -19.36
C ALA A 111 8.89 7.23 -20.89
N GLU A 112 7.97 6.54 -21.57
CA GLU A 112 7.85 6.62 -23.02
C GLU A 112 7.61 8.05 -23.52
N ILE A 113 6.72 8.79 -22.85
CA ILE A 113 6.45 10.21 -23.17
C ILE A 113 7.71 11.05 -22.96
N LEU A 114 8.44 10.85 -21.85
CA LEU A 114 9.67 11.58 -21.53
C LEU A 114 10.80 11.32 -22.52
N LEU A 115 10.88 10.10 -23.05
CA LEU A 115 11.93 9.69 -23.97
C LEU A 115 11.61 10.08 -25.42
N LYS A 116 10.38 9.86 -25.87
CA LYS A 116 10.00 9.99 -27.28
C LYS A 116 9.41 11.36 -27.61
N SER A 117 8.54 11.88 -26.76
CA SER A 117 7.74 13.08 -27.04
C SER A 117 8.31 14.34 -26.39
N LYS A 118 9.07 14.20 -25.30
CA LYS A 118 9.56 15.34 -24.50
C LYS A 118 11.04 15.20 -24.12
N PRO A 119 11.99 15.04 -25.06
CA PRO A 119 13.39 14.67 -24.76
C PRO A 119 14.21 15.68 -23.94
N GLY A 120 13.76 16.93 -23.80
CA GLY A 120 14.44 17.96 -23.00
C GLY A 120 13.74 18.37 -21.71
N VAL A 121 12.58 17.79 -21.40
CA VAL A 121 11.77 18.21 -20.25
C VAL A 121 12.33 17.59 -18.96
N LYS A 122 12.43 18.42 -17.92
CA LYS A 122 12.69 17.98 -16.55
C LYS A 122 11.37 17.81 -15.79
N VAL A 123 11.33 16.81 -14.93
CA VAL A 123 10.15 16.47 -14.13
C VAL A 123 10.50 16.44 -12.66
N GLN A 124 9.66 17.06 -11.85
CA GLN A 124 9.63 16.90 -10.41
C GLN A 124 8.54 15.90 -10.03
N ILE A 125 8.91 14.90 -9.24
CA ILE A 125 8.01 13.88 -8.69
C ILE A 125 7.63 14.33 -7.29
N ALA A 126 6.37 14.67 -7.09
CA ALA A 126 5.84 15.15 -5.83
C ALA A 126 5.12 14.00 -5.11
N GLY A 127 5.65 13.58 -3.96
CA GLY A 127 5.08 12.49 -3.16
C GLY A 127 4.11 12.97 -2.09
N HIS A 128 2.93 12.36 -2.08
CA HIS A 128 1.80 12.69 -1.20
C HIS A 128 1.37 11.49 -0.35
N CYS A 129 0.77 11.79 0.80
CA CYS A 129 0.19 10.83 1.74
C CYS A 129 -1.24 11.23 2.12
N ASP A 130 -1.96 10.28 2.70
CA ASP A 130 -3.21 10.58 3.39
C ASP A 130 -2.96 11.23 4.76
N GLU A 131 -4.03 11.67 5.42
CA GLU A 131 -3.93 12.52 6.60
C GLU A 131 -3.44 11.80 7.87
N ARG A 132 -3.41 10.46 7.85
CA ARG A 132 -3.18 9.63 9.04
C ARG A 132 -1.69 9.65 9.43
N GLY A 133 -1.43 9.71 10.73
CA GLY A 133 -0.06 9.78 11.28
C GLY A 133 0.49 11.21 11.39
N SER A 134 1.71 11.35 11.92
CA SER A 134 2.37 12.64 12.11
C SER A 134 2.78 13.28 10.77
N ALA A 135 2.94 14.60 10.74
CA ALA A 135 3.38 15.31 9.53
C ALA A 135 4.78 14.87 9.09
N GLU A 136 5.70 14.72 10.03
CA GLU A 136 7.10 14.33 9.81
C GLU A 136 7.18 12.92 9.21
N TYR A 137 6.39 12.00 9.74
CA TYR A 137 6.27 10.65 9.19
C TYR A 137 5.79 10.66 7.74
N ASN A 138 4.73 11.42 7.46
CA ASN A 138 4.17 11.51 6.11
C ASN A 138 5.11 12.21 5.13
N LEU A 139 5.89 13.20 5.59
CA LEU A 139 6.93 13.82 4.80
C LEU A 139 7.99 12.79 4.39
N ALA A 140 8.46 11.97 5.33
CA ALA A 140 9.41 10.90 5.05
C ALA A 140 8.81 9.81 4.15
N LEU A 141 7.55 9.42 4.36
CA LEU A 141 6.87 8.41 3.54
C LEU A 141 6.63 8.89 2.10
N GLY A 142 6.20 10.14 1.92
CA GLY A 142 6.05 10.73 0.60
C GLY A 142 7.39 10.84 -0.14
N GLU A 143 8.48 11.14 0.57
CA GLU A 143 9.83 11.12 -0.04
C GLU A 143 10.22 9.71 -0.50
N ARG A 144 9.95 8.67 0.30
CA ARG A 144 10.22 7.28 -0.10
C ARG A 144 9.41 6.86 -1.34
N ARG A 145 8.15 7.28 -1.45
CA ARG A 145 7.30 7.03 -2.63
C ARG A 145 7.89 7.67 -3.88
N ALA A 146 8.18 8.97 -3.82
CA ALA A 146 8.79 9.70 -4.92
C ALA A 146 10.15 9.11 -5.34
N LYS A 147 10.96 8.63 -4.38
CA LYS A 147 12.22 7.90 -4.65
C LYS A 147 11.95 6.58 -5.39
N SER A 148 10.97 5.79 -4.99
CA SER A 148 10.61 4.56 -5.70
C SER A 148 10.24 4.82 -7.16
N ALA A 149 9.40 5.84 -7.41
CA ALA A 149 9.02 6.24 -8.76
C ALA A 149 10.23 6.75 -9.57
N LEU A 150 11.08 7.59 -8.97
CA LEU A 150 12.32 8.10 -9.58
C LEU A 150 13.23 6.94 -10.01
N HIS A 151 13.52 6.01 -9.10
CA HIS A 151 14.40 4.88 -9.39
C HIS A 151 13.84 4.02 -10.51
N TYR A 152 12.53 3.76 -10.51
CA TYR A 152 11.90 2.98 -11.56
C TYR A 152 11.99 3.69 -12.93
N LEU A 153 11.74 5.00 -13.01
CA LEU A 153 11.92 5.76 -14.26
C LEU A 153 13.37 5.72 -14.76
N ILE A 154 14.35 5.76 -13.87
CA ILE A 154 15.77 5.59 -14.22
C ILE A 154 16.01 4.20 -14.81
N THR A 155 15.45 3.14 -14.23
CA THR A 155 15.58 1.78 -14.79
C THR A 155 14.97 1.63 -16.19
N LEU A 156 14.00 2.48 -16.53
CA LEU A 156 13.39 2.55 -17.86
C LEU A 156 14.19 3.42 -18.84
N GLY A 157 15.30 4.03 -18.39
CA GLY A 157 16.22 4.80 -19.23
C GLY A 157 16.03 6.32 -19.19
N VAL A 158 15.17 6.86 -18.31
CA VAL A 158 15.10 8.31 -18.10
C VAL A 158 16.35 8.78 -17.35
N ALA A 159 17.06 9.76 -17.89
CA ALA A 159 18.28 10.28 -17.28
C ALA A 159 17.98 10.93 -15.91
N ALA A 160 18.82 10.64 -14.91
CA ALA A 160 18.60 11.07 -13.53
C ALA A 160 18.61 12.60 -13.35
N ASP A 161 19.38 13.32 -14.16
CA ASP A 161 19.46 14.79 -14.18
C ASP A 161 18.17 15.47 -14.67
N ARG A 162 17.28 14.70 -15.32
CA ARG A 162 15.95 15.14 -15.73
C ARG A 162 14.89 14.93 -14.66
N LEU A 163 15.23 14.25 -13.56
CA LEU A 163 14.29 13.89 -12.51
C LEU A 163 14.71 14.57 -11.21
N SER A 164 13.72 15.09 -10.49
CA SER A 164 13.88 15.57 -9.12
C SER A 164 12.70 15.10 -8.29
N ILE A 165 12.82 15.13 -6.96
CA ILE A 165 11.73 14.75 -6.06
C ILE A 165 11.44 15.88 -5.08
N ILE A 166 10.21 15.90 -4.61
CA ILE A 166 9.77 16.66 -3.45
C ILE A 166 8.74 15.81 -2.69
N SER A 167 8.62 16.00 -1.38
CA SER A 167 7.49 15.46 -0.63
C SER A 167 6.66 16.58 -0.05
N TYR A 168 5.34 16.46 -0.23
CA TYR A 168 4.37 17.29 0.47
C TYR A 168 3.78 16.59 1.68
N GLY A 169 4.14 15.32 1.93
CA GLY A 169 3.50 14.49 2.93
C GLY A 169 1.97 14.57 2.83
N LYS A 170 1.32 14.99 3.91
CA LYS A 170 -0.13 15.14 3.98
C LYS A 170 -0.65 16.57 3.77
N GLU A 171 0.24 17.52 3.46
CA GLU A 171 -0.07 18.96 3.42
C GLU A 171 -0.80 19.41 2.15
N LYS A 172 -0.83 18.56 1.12
CA LYS A 172 -1.44 18.84 -0.19
C LYS A 172 -2.35 17.67 -0.63
N PRO A 173 -3.52 17.46 0.02
CA PRO A 173 -4.47 16.43 -0.40
C PRO A 173 -5.02 16.75 -1.80
N ALA A 174 -5.26 15.72 -2.61
CA ALA A 174 -5.99 15.86 -3.87
C ALA A 174 -7.50 15.92 -3.63
N VAL A 175 -7.97 15.15 -2.63
CA VAL A 175 -9.38 15.07 -2.27
C VAL A 175 -9.48 15.19 -0.75
N ASP A 176 -10.31 16.11 -0.30
CA ASP A 176 -10.67 16.22 1.11
C ASP A 176 -11.59 15.06 1.51
N GLY A 177 -11.43 14.56 2.73
CA GLY A 177 -12.27 13.50 3.27
C GLY A 177 -11.53 12.61 4.27
N HIS A 178 -12.31 11.95 5.12
CA HIS A 178 -11.84 11.16 6.25
C HIS A 178 -12.24 9.68 6.10
N ASP A 179 -12.18 9.18 4.87
CA ASP A 179 -12.53 7.80 4.53
C ASP A 179 -11.52 7.18 3.57
N GLU A 180 -11.59 5.86 3.41
CA GLU A 180 -10.64 5.13 2.57
C GLU A 180 -10.71 5.54 1.10
N ALA A 181 -11.86 6.02 0.61
CA ALA A 181 -11.99 6.49 -0.77
C ALA A 181 -11.20 7.79 -1.01
N ALA A 182 -11.20 8.71 -0.04
CA ALA A 182 -10.36 9.91 -0.06
C ALA A 182 -8.88 9.55 0.17
N TRP A 183 -8.58 8.74 1.18
CA TRP A 183 -7.21 8.37 1.52
C TRP A 183 -6.50 7.66 0.36
N ALA A 184 -7.17 6.74 -0.35
CA ALA A 184 -6.60 6.06 -1.50
C ALA A 184 -6.18 7.02 -2.62
N LYS A 185 -6.95 8.10 -2.85
CA LYS A 185 -6.60 9.14 -3.84
C LYS A 185 -5.45 10.03 -3.37
N ASN A 186 -5.29 10.22 -2.06
CA ASN A 186 -4.24 11.06 -1.51
C ASN A 186 -2.87 10.37 -1.42
N ARG A 187 -2.84 9.04 -1.34
CA ARG A 187 -1.60 8.24 -1.41
C ARG A 187 -1.09 8.13 -2.85
N ARG A 188 -0.43 9.18 -3.35
CA ARG A 188 -0.01 9.28 -4.75
C ARG A 188 1.32 9.98 -4.94
N ASP A 189 1.93 9.77 -6.10
CA ASP A 189 2.92 10.71 -6.64
C ASP A 189 2.35 11.45 -7.87
N GLU A 190 2.63 12.75 -7.95
CA GLU A 190 2.34 13.60 -9.10
C GLU A 190 3.63 13.95 -9.86
N PHE A 191 3.50 14.18 -11.16
CA PHE A 191 4.64 14.47 -12.05
C PHE A 191 4.45 15.84 -12.69
N VAL A 192 5.28 16.78 -12.27
CA VAL A 192 5.19 18.19 -12.67
C VAL A 192 6.36 18.54 -13.56
N ILE A 193 6.09 19.20 -14.68
CA ILE A 193 7.14 19.75 -15.54
C ILE A 193 7.78 20.94 -14.82
N VAL A 194 9.10 20.91 -14.66
CA VAL A 194 9.87 22.03 -14.12
C VAL A 194 10.74 22.61 -15.23
N GLN A 195 10.71 23.94 -15.39
CA GLN A 195 11.49 24.67 -16.39
C GLN A 195 12.93 24.85 -15.94
#